data_AF-A0AAW4BQR1-F1
#
_entry.id   AF-A0AAW4BQR1-F1
#
_cell.length_a   1.000
_cell.length_b   1.000
_cell.length_c   1.000
_cell.angle_alpha   90.00
_cell.angle_beta   90.00
_cell.angle_gamma   90.00
#
_symmetry.space_group_name_H-M   'P 1'
#
loop_
_entity.id
_entity.type
_entity.pdbx_description
1 polymer ?
#
loop_
_entity_poly.entity_id
_entity_poly.type
_entity_poly.pdbx_seq_one_letter_code
_entity_poly.pdbx_strand_id
1 'polypeptide(L)'
;LAKNDDYQLFVSDLDANSGFAFNISKQSELDAIKWLKDNLSVTERGKQTGIVELSFTGENPSQIQAILDDISQNYFLQNVQRNSAEAEKSLAFLKGHLPTIKTELDSAEDVLNRYRQANDSIDLSLEAKSTLEVMVKLEAQLNELTFK
;
A
#
# COMPACT_ATOMS: atom_id res chain seq x y z
N LEU A 1 18.32 0.26 -43.82
CA LEU A 1 17.07 0.86 -43.31
C LEU A 1 15.91 0.17 -44.00
N ALA A 2 15.05 -0.54 -43.26
CA ALA A 2 13.81 -1.10 -43.82
C ALA A 2 12.68 -0.08 -43.58
N LYS A 3 11.85 0.19 -44.60
CA LYS A 3 10.79 1.21 -44.55
C LYS A 3 9.48 0.61 -45.03
N ASN A 4 8.45 0.72 -44.20
CA ASN A 4 7.06 0.41 -44.54
C ASN A 4 6.20 1.55 -43.99
N ASP A 5 5.54 2.29 -44.87
CA ASP A 5 4.76 3.54 -44.73
C ASP A 5 4.97 4.39 -43.45
N ASP A 6 4.65 3.89 -42.26
CA ASP A 6 4.73 4.62 -40.97
C ASP A 6 5.91 4.27 -40.04
N TYR A 7 6.71 3.25 -40.37
CA TYR A 7 7.78 2.75 -39.50
C TYR A 7 9.13 2.72 -40.21
N GLN A 8 10.17 3.18 -39.49
CA GLN A 8 11.56 3.07 -39.90
C GLN A 8 12.30 2.17 -38.93
N LEU A 9 12.92 1.11 -39.45
CA LEU A 9 13.78 0.23 -38.66
C LEU A 9 15.24 0.47 -39.04
N PHE A 10 16.03 0.86 -38.05
CA PHE A 10 17.48 0.86 -38.12
C PHE A 10 18.00 -0.47 -37.56
N VAL A 11 18.71 -1.23 -38.39
CA VAL A 11 19.35 -2.49 -38.00
C VAL A 11 20.85 -2.21 -37.92
N SER A 12 21.40 -2.23 -36.70
CA SER A 12 22.83 -1.96 -36.47
C SER A 12 23.72 -3.15 -36.78
N ASP A 13 23.19 -4.37 -36.60
CA ASP A 13 23.89 -5.62 -36.89
C ASP A 13 22.86 -6.72 -37.21
N LEU A 14 23.22 -7.69 -38.04
CA LEU A 14 22.35 -8.79 -38.45
C LEU A 14 23.16 -10.09 -38.59
N ASP A 15 22.96 -11.00 -37.64
CA ASP A 15 23.49 -12.36 -37.72
C ASP A 15 22.39 -13.31 -38.25
N ALA A 16 22.50 -13.67 -39.53
CA ALA A 16 21.53 -14.54 -40.18
C ALA A 16 22.13 -15.28 -41.39
N ASN A 17 21.64 -16.50 -41.66
CA ASN A 17 22.01 -17.25 -42.85
C ASN A 17 21.40 -16.63 -44.12
N SER A 18 22.09 -16.79 -45.26
CA SER A 18 21.59 -16.31 -46.55
C SER A 18 20.21 -16.87 -46.88
N GLY A 19 19.25 -15.97 -47.15
CA GLY A 19 17.85 -16.32 -47.44
C GLY A 19 16.93 -16.36 -46.23
N PHE A 20 17.42 -16.13 -45.01
CA PHE A 20 16.59 -16.01 -43.82
C PHE A 20 15.81 -14.69 -43.83
N ALA A 21 14.50 -14.76 -43.57
CA ALA A 21 13.61 -13.61 -43.53
C ALA A 21 13.07 -13.42 -42.11
N PHE A 22 13.06 -12.18 -41.64
CA PHE A 22 12.47 -11.81 -40.35
C PHE A 22 11.13 -11.13 -40.58
N ASN A 23 10.12 -11.54 -39.80
CA ASN A 23 8.84 -10.87 -39.75
C ASN A 23 8.79 -10.00 -38.49
N ILE A 24 8.50 -8.72 -38.69
CA ILE A 24 8.31 -7.77 -37.60
C ILE A 24 6.88 -7.28 -37.69
N SER A 25 6.15 -7.45 -36.60
CA SER A 25 4.77 -7.00 -36.47
C SER A 25 4.60 -6.27 -35.15
N LYS A 26 3.70 -5.29 -35.14
CA LYS A 26 3.22 -4.69 -33.90
C LYS A 26 2.19 -5.63 -33.29
N GLN A 27 2.44 -6.08 -32.06
CA GLN A 27 1.42 -6.78 -31.28
C GLN A 27 0.43 -5.76 -30.73
N SER A 28 -0.87 -6.06 -30.83
CA SER A 28 -1.89 -5.22 -30.19
C SER A 28 -1.79 -5.35 -28.67
N GLU A 29 -2.19 -4.31 -27.94
CA GLU A 29 -2.20 -4.34 -26.48
C GLU A 29 -3.06 -5.51 -25.95
N LEU A 30 -4.22 -5.74 -26.58
CA LEU A 30 -5.11 -6.84 -26.21
C LEU A 30 -4.45 -8.21 -26.41
N ASP A 31 -3.73 -8.40 -27.52
CA ASP A 31 -3.02 -9.65 -27.78
C ASP A 31 -1.84 -9.83 -26.83
N ALA A 32 -1.15 -8.76 -26.47
CA ALA A 32 -0.06 -8.80 -25.50
C ALA A 32 -0.57 -9.18 -24.10
N ILE A 33 -1.69 -8.58 -23.66
CA ILE A 33 -2.35 -8.94 -22.40
C ILE A 33 -2.78 -10.39 -22.41
N LYS A 34 -3.42 -10.85 -23.50
CA LYS A 34 -3.86 -12.22 -23.63
C LYS A 34 -2.68 -13.18 -23.59
N TRP A 35 -1.62 -12.90 -24.34
CA TRP A 35 -0.40 -13.70 -24.34
C TRP A 35 0.23 -13.79 -22.94
N LEU A 36 0.32 -12.67 -22.21
CA LEU A 36 0.80 -12.69 -20.82
C LEU A 36 -0.08 -13.58 -19.94
N LYS A 37 -1.41 -13.42 -20.01
CA LYS A 37 -2.35 -14.19 -19.19
C LYS A 37 -2.35 -15.68 -19.50
N ASP A 38 -2.26 -16.04 -20.77
CA ASP A 38 -2.31 -17.44 -21.21
C ASP A 38 -1.02 -18.20 -20.83
N ASN A 39 0.10 -17.49 -20.67
CA ASN A 39 1.41 -18.07 -20.37
C ASN A 39 1.86 -17.89 -18.91
N LEU A 40 1.22 -17.00 -18.14
CA LEU A 40 1.47 -16.80 -16.72
C LEU A 40 0.60 -17.72 -15.87
N SER A 41 1.22 -18.46 -14.97
CA SER A 41 0.54 -19.18 -13.89
C SER A 41 0.97 -18.64 -12.53
N VAL A 42 -0.01 -18.49 -11.64
CA VAL A 42 0.13 -17.94 -10.31
C VAL A 42 -0.48 -18.92 -9.32
N THR A 43 0.33 -19.45 -8.40
CA THR A 43 -0.08 -20.43 -7.41
C THR A 43 0.40 -20.05 -6.02
N GLU A 44 -0.26 -20.55 -4.97
CA GLU A 44 0.26 -20.42 -3.62
C GLU A 44 1.12 -21.64 -3.28
N ARG A 45 2.33 -21.41 -2.77
CA ARG A 45 3.23 -22.48 -2.37
C ARG A 45 2.75 -23.06 -1.04
N GLY A 46 1.95 -24.12 -1.12
CA GLY A 46 1.32 -24.73 0.05
C GLY A 46 0.07 -23.97 0.49
N LYS A 47 -0.76 -24.60 1.33
CA LYS A 47 -2.00 -23.97 1.79
C LYS A 47 -1.70 -22.94 2.87
N GLN A 48 -2.17 -21.71 2.67
CA GLN A 48 -2.15 -20.63 3.67
C GLN A 48 -0.74 -20.21 4.11
N THR A 49 0.25 -20.34 3.23
CA THR A 49 1.61 -19.87 3.53
C THR A 49 1.77 -18.38 3.21
N GLY A 50 0.88 -17.82 2.38
CA GLY A 50 1.00 -16.46 1.87
C GLY A 50 2.14 -16.28 0.86
N ILE A 51 2.80 -17.37 0.45
CA ILE A 51 3.90 -17.34 -0.52
C ILE A 51 3.31 -17.59 -1.91
N VAL A 52 3.42 -16.59 -2.78
CA VAL A 52 2.99 -16.69 -4.18
C VAL A 52 4.15 -17.18 -5.04
N GLU A 53 3.90 -18.20 -5.84
CA GLU A 53 4.78 -18.72 -6.87
C GLU A 53 4.27 -18.28 -8.24
N LEU A 54 5.19 -17.68 -9.02
CA LEU A 54 4.93 -17.24 -10.38
C LEU A 54 5.72 -18.13 -11.33
N SER A 55 5.07 -18.59 -12.39
CA SER A 55 5.72 -19.31 -13.48
C SER A 55 5.23 -18.77 -14.81
N PHE A 56 6.14 -18.64 -15.78
CA PHE A 56 5.81 -18.14 -17.10
C PHE A 56 6.47 -19.02 -18.16
N THR A 57 5.70 -19.41 -19.18
CA THR A 57 6.18 -20.27 -20.27
C THR A 57 6.47 -19.44 -21.52
N GLY A 58 7.64 -19.63 -22.14
CA GLY A 58 7.99 -18.91 -23.35
C GLY A 58 9.33 -19.34 -23.95
N GLU A 59 9.72 -18.71 -25.04
CA GLU A 59 10.89 -19.11 -25.84
C GLU A 59 12.19 -18.45 -25.38
N ASN A 60 12.13 -17.24 -24.81
CA ASN A 60 13.32 -16.46 -24.42
C ASN A 60 13.44 -16.36 -22.88
N PRO A 61 14.35 -17.10 -22.24
CA PRO A 61 14.53 -17.07 -20.79
C PRO A 61 14.82 -15.69 -20.20
N SER A 62 15.59 -14.85 -20.92
CA SER A 62 15.94 -13.51 -20.45
C SER A 62 14.71 -12.59 -20.45
N GLN A 63 13.88 -12.69 -21.49
CA GLN A 63 12.63 -11.95 -21.55
C GLN A 63 11.65 -12.42 -20.47
N ILE A 64 11.56 -13.74 -20.25
CA ILE A 64 10.69 -14.32 -19.22
C ILE A 64 11.08 -13.80 -17.84
N GLN A 65 12.37 -13.77 -17.53
CA GLN A 65 12.86 -13.24 -16.26
C GLN A 65 12.44 -11.77 -16.08
N ALA A 66 12.69 -10.93 -17.09
CA ALA A 66 12.30 -9.51 -17.02
C ALA A 66 10.80 -9.32 -16.82
N ILE A 67 9.96 -10.13 -17.49
CA ILE A 67 8.49 -10.09 -17.32
C ILE A 67 8.10 -10.46 -15.88
N LEU A 68 8.66 -11.54 -15.33
CA LEU A 68 8.36 -11.98 -13.97
C LEU A 68 8.81 -10.97 -12.91
N ASP A 69 9.97 -10.35 -13.11
CA ASP A 69 10.50 -9.29 -12.26
C ASP A 69 9.58 -8.06 -12.27
N ASP A 70 9.16 -7.61 -13.46
CA ASP A 70 8.24 -6.47 -13.61
C ASP A 70 6.88 -6.74 -12.96
N ILE A 71 6.30 -7.93 -13.15
CA ILE A 71 5.03 -8.30 -12.51
C ILE A 71 5.17 -8.28 -10.99
N SER A 72 6.26 -8.85 -10.47
CA SER A 72 6.53 -8.93 -9.03
C SER A 72 6.68 -7.54 -8.41
N GLN A 73 7.46 -6.66 -9.06
CA GLN A 73 7.70 -5.30 -8.59
C GLN A 73 6.41 -4.47 -8.61
N ASN A 74 5.61 -4.57 -9.68
CA ASN A 74 4.33 -3.87 -9.77
C ASN A 74 3.34 -4.34 -8.70
N TYR A 75 3.26 -5.65 -8.46
CA TYR A 75 2.42 -6.19 -7.38
C TYR A 75 2.85 -5.71 -6.00
N PHE A 76 4.16 -5.68 -5.73
CA PHE A 76 4.70 -5.14 -4.48
C PHE A 76 4.33 -3.67 -4.28
N LEU A 77 4.55 -2.83 -5.30
CA LEU A 77 4.23 -1.40 -5.23
C LEU A 77 2.73 -1.16 -5.04
N GLN A 78 1.87 -1.91 -5.73
CA GLN A 78 0.43 -1.83 -5.57
C GLN A 78 -0.01 -2.18 -4.13
N ASN A 79 0.62 -3.20 -3.52
CA ASN A 79 0.34 -3.54 -2.12
C ASN A 79 0.77 -2.43 -1.15
N VAL A 80 1.94 -1.81 -1.35
CA VAL A 80 2.39 -0.67 -0.53
C VAL A 80 1.41 0.50 -0.64
N GLN A 81 0.98 0.83 -1.86
CA GLN A 81 0.02 1.91 -2.10
C GLN A 81 -1.33 1.60 -1.44
N ARG A 82 -1.83 0.37 -1.54
CA ARG A 82 -3.08 -0.05 -0.90
C ARG A 82 -3.01 0.07 0.61
N ASN A 83 -1.94 -0.43 1.23
CA ASN A 83 -1.75 -0.38 2.68
C ASN A 83 -1.66 1.07 3.18
N SER A 84 -0.97 1.93 2.43
CA SER A 84 -0.87 3.36 2.74
C SER A 84 -2.23 4.04 2.68
N ALA A 85 -3.00 3.79 1.61
CA ALA A 85 -4.34 4.33 1.45
C ALA A 85 -5.33 3.84 2.53
N GLU A 86 -5.19 2.60 2.99
CA GLU A 86 -5.99 2.05 4.08
C GLU A 86 -5.67 2.72 5.43
N ALA A 87 -4.39 2.95 5.71
CA ALA A 87 -3.94 3.68 6.90
C ALA A 87 -4.47 5.13 6.90
N GLU A 88 -4.40 5.81 5.76
CA GLU A 88 -4.94 7.16 5.60
C GLU A 88 -6.47 7.21 5.83
N LYS A 89 -7.21 6.26 5.25
CA LYS A 89 -8.66 6.15 5.47
C LYS A 89 -9.00 5.90 6.94
N SER A 90 -8.24 5.02 7.58
CA SER A 90 -8.41 4.70 9.01
C SER A 90 -8.15 5.92 9.88
N LEU A 91 -7.11 6.68 9.59
CA LEU A 91 -6.80 7.94 10.28
C LEU A 91 -7.89 8.99 10.04
N ALA A 92 -8.38 9.14 8.82
CA ALA A 92 -9.47 10.07 8.50
C ALA A 92 -10.75 9.71 9.25
N PHE A 93 -11.09 8.41 9.31
CA PHE A 93 -12.21 7.91 10.10
C PHE A 93 -12.05 8.27 11.59
N LEU A 94 -10.90 7.96 12.19
CA LEU A 94 -10.64 8.29 13.60
C LEU A 94 -10.71 9.79 13.87
N LYS A 95 -10.10 10.62 13.02
CA LYS A 95 -10.16 12.10 13.14
C LYS A 95 -11.59 12.63 13.03
N GLY A 96 -12.45 12.00 12.21
CA GLY A 96 -13.85 12.37 12.09
C GLY A 96 -14.68 12.03 13.34
N HIS A 97 -14.35 10.94 14.04
CA HIS A 97 -15.09 10.48 15.22
C HIS A 97 -14.59 11.05 16.55
N LEU A 98 -13.32 11.48 16.63
CA LEU A 98 -12.73 12.06 17.84
C LEU A 98 -13.54 13.25 18.43
N PRO A 99 -14.03 14.23 17.63
CA PRO A 99 -14.82 15.34 18.16
C PRO A 99 -16.14 14.89 18.79
N THR A 100 -16.80 13.90 18.19
CA THR A 100 -18.06 13.34 18.69
C THR A 100 -17.84 12.64 20.02
N ILE A 101 -16.84 11.74 20.09
CA ILE A 101 -16.49 11.03 21.32
C ILE A 101 -16.11 12.01 22.43
N LYS A 102 -15.35 13.07 22.10
CA LYS A 102 -15.01 14.13 23.05
C LYS A 102 -16.26 14.84 23.57
N THR A 103 -17.18 15.20 22.68
CA THR A 103 -18.43 15.89 23.08
C THR A 103 -19.31 15.00 23.96
N GLU A 104 -19.39 13.70 23.67
CA GLU A 104 -20.10 12.73 24.50
C GLU A 104 -19.45 12.58 25.88
N LEU A 105 -18.11 12.54 25.95
CA LEU A 105 -17.37 12.51 27.20
C LEU A 105 -17.60 13.78 28.03
N ASP A 106 -17.42 14.96 27.44
CA ASP A 106 -17.63 16.26 28.09
C ASP A 106 -19.06 16.34 28.65
N SER A 107 -20.06 15.89 27.88
CA SER A 107 -21.46 15.85 28.34
C SER A 107 -21.68 14.87 29.49
N ALA A 108 -21.01 13.71 29.50
CA ALA A 108 -21.12 12.73 30.58
C ALA A 108 -20.43 13.22 31.86
N GLU A 109 -19.28 13.88 31.73
CA GLU A 109 -18.55 14.52 32.83
C GLU A 109 -19.38 15.64 33.46
N ASP A 110 -20.05 16.48 32.65
CA ASP A 110 -20.97 17.52 33.15
C ASP A 110 -22.15 16.95 33.92
N VAL A 111 -22.69 15.80 33.51
CA VAL A 111 -23.78 15.11 34.23
C VAL A 111 -23.26 14.54 35.55
N LEU A 112 -22.09 13.90 35.55
CA LEU A 112 -21.47 13.35 36.76
C LEU A 112 -21.11 14.45 37.76
N ASN A 113 -20.54 15.55 37.30
CA ASN A 113 -20.18 16.69 38.14
C ASN A 113 -21.41 17.32 38.80
N ARG A 114 -22.51 17.50 38.04
CA ARG A 114 -23.79 17.97 38.60
C ARG A 114 -24.34 17.02 39.65
N TYR A 115 -24.26 15.71 39.43
CA TYR A 115 -24.68 14.71 40.41
C TYR A 115 -23.82 14.76 41.69
N ARG A 116 -22.49 14.85 41.55
CA ARG A 116 -21.56 14.92 42.68
C ARG A 116 -21.70 16.21 43.49
N GLN A 117 -21.95 17.35 42.84
CA GLN A 117 -22.25 18.63 43.50
C GLN A 117 -23.58 18.58 44.27
N ALA A 118 -24.61 17.96 43.69
CA ALA A 118 -25.91 17.84 44.33
C ALA A 118 -25.91 16.87 45.53
N ASN A 119 -25.00 15.88 45.54
CA ASN A 119 -24.89 14.85 46.57
C ASN A 119 -23.70 15.06 47.55
N ASP A 120 -23.13 16.26 47.58
CA ASP A 120 -22.22 16.74 48.64
C ASP A 120 -20.97 15.87 48.91
N SER A 121 -20.30 15.39 47.85
CA SER A 121 -19.11 14.54 47.99
C SER A 121 -18.00 14.86 46.97
N ILE A 122 -17.39 16.05 47.01
CA ILE A 122 -16.17 16.32 46.22
C ILE A 122 -15.07 16.99 47.04
N ASP A 123 -14.00 16.24 47.27
CA ASP A 123 -12.67 16.74 47.63
C ASP A 123 -11.92 17.05 46.31
N LEU A 124 -12.22 18.20 45.70
CA LEU A 124 -11.76 18.63 44.35
C LEU A 124 -10.22 18.70 44.21
N SER A 125 -9.52 18.65 45.33
CA SER A 125 -8.07 18.78 45.43
C SER A 125 -7.30 17.58 44.84
N LEU A 126 -7.84 16.37 44.96
CA LEU A 126 -7.17 15.14 44.52
C LEU A 126 -7.30 14.89 43.02
N GLU A 127 -8.44 15.25 42.43
CA GLU A 127 -8.71 15.03 41.00
C GLU A 127 -7.87 15.97 40.13
N ALA A 128 -7.77 17.26 40.52
CA ALA A 128 -6.91 18.24 39.86
C ALA A 128 -5.41 17.89 39.91
N LYS A 129 -4.96 17.28 41.02
CA LYS A 129 -3.58 16.80 41.16
C LYS A 129 -3.27 15.65 40.21
N SER A 130 -4.19 14.70 40.07
CA SER A 130 -4.05 13.56 39.16
C SER A 130 -3.97 14.01 37.70
N THR A 131 -4.80 14.98 37.28
CA THR A 131 -4.76 15.52 35.91
C THR A 131 -3.42 16.21 35.61
N LEU A 132 -2.86 16.94 36.58
CA LEU A 132 -1.54 17.58 36.45
C LEU A 132 -0.43 16.53 36.29
N GLU A 133 -0.45 15.44 37.06
CA GLU A 133 0.51 14.34 36.94
C GLU A 133 0.45 13.66 35.56
N VAL A 134 -0.76 13.49 35.00
CA VAL A 134 -0.92 12.94 33.64
C VAL A 134 -0.35 13.89 32.59
N MET A 135 -0.57 15.21 32.70
CA MET A 135 0.03 16.20 31.79
C MET A 135 1.56 16.14 31.81
N VAL A 136 2.17 16.16 33.00
CA VAL A 136 3.64 16.11 33.13
C VAL A 136 4.21 14.83 32.53
N LYS A 137 3.52 13.70 32.70
CA LYS A 137 3.95 12.42 32.14
C LYS A 137 3.86 12.38 30.61
N LEU A 138 2.81 12.95 30.04
CA LEU A 138 2.66 13.06 28.57
C LEU A 138 3.72 13.98 27.96
N GLU A 139 4.06 15.08 28.64
CA GLU A 139 5.10 16.01 28.18
C GLU A 139 6.50 15.39 28.26
N ALA A 140 6.76 14.56 29.27
CA ALA A 140 7.98 13.76 29.35
C ALA A 140 8.09 12.75 28.19
N GLN A 141 7.00 12.04 27.87
CA GLN A 141 6.98 11.08 26.75
C GLN A 141 7.19 11.76 25.39
N LEU A 142 6.58 12.93 25.18
CA LEU A 142 6.79 13.75 23.98
C LEU A 142 8.26 14.16 23.83
N ASN A 143 8.89 14.61 24.91
CA ASN A 143 10.31 14.95 24.89
C ASN A 143 11.19 13.72 24.61
N GLU A 144 10.88 12.56 25.18
CA GLU A 144 11.63 11.32 24.97
C GLU A 144 11.55 10.81 23.50
N LEU A 145 10.41 11.04 22.83
CA LEU A 145 10.21 10.78 21.40
C LEU A 145 10.92 11.79 20.48
N THR A 146 11.26 12.98 20.99
CA THR A 146 11.86 14.07 20.20
C THR A 146 13.40 14.05 20.23
N PHE A 147 14.01 13.32 21.19
CA PHE A 147 15.46 13.22 21.37
C PHE A 147 16.06 11.84 20.98
N LYS A 148 15.38 11.07 20.12
CA LYS A 148 15.95 9.88 19.46
C LYS A 148 16.06 10.07 17.95
#